data_AF-A0A2H6MY42-F1
#
_entry.id   AF-A0A2H6MY42-F1
#
_cell.length_a   1.000
_cell.length_b   1.000
_cell.length_c   1.000
_cell.angle_alpha   90.00
_cell.angle_beta   90.00
_cell.angle_gamma   90.00
#
_symmetry.space_group_name_H-M   'P 1'
#
loop_
_entity.id
_entity.type
_entity.pdbx_description
1 polymer ?
#
loop_
_entity_poly.entity_id
_entity_poly.type
_entity_poly.pdbx_seq_one_letter_code
_entity_poly.pdbx_strand_id
1 'polypeptide(L)'
;GVTLPAMMPALKEKLGTSDEQQEMLNCQAVILSVEDDAGQRIIIEDLLDTTRSAEVGRRQAAAVILNIYCSKTKADYTAHLRNLVSGLIRLFNDTNAVVLNESWDALNAISKKLDAGSQLALIDDLHRDIRIVGNDAAGEHVPGFCIPKKGVTSILPMLREGVLTGNSDQKEEAAKALGLVIKLTSAEALKPSVVNITGPLIRILGDRFSWNVKVA
;
A
#
# COMPACT_ATOMS: atom_id res chain seq x y z
N GLY A 1 29.44 3.78 -13.58
CA GLY A 1 28.34 2.92 -13.14
C GLY A 1 27.82 3.47 -11.84
N VAL A 2 26.55 3.85 -11.79
CA VAL A 2 25.91 4.36 -10.56
C VAL A 2 25.71 3.15 -9.64
N THR A 3 26.33 3.18 -8.46
CA THR A 3 26.09 2.18 -7.42
C THR A 3 24.80 2.51 -6.68
N LEU A 4 24.11 1.51 -6.16
CA LEU A 4 22.88 1.65 -5.37
C LEU A 4 22.90 2.82 -4.36
N PRO A 5 23.98 3.00 -3.56
CA PRO A 5 24.02 4.05 -2.54
C PRO A 5 24.18 5.48 -3.12
N ALA A 6 24.67 5.60 -4.37
CA ALA A 6 24.84 6.89 -5.04
C ALA A 6 23.59 7.31 -5.83
N MET A 7 22.67 6.38 -6.09
CA MET A 7 21.47 6.62 -6.88
C MET A 7 20.55 7.67 -6.24
N MET A 8 20.27 7.55 -4.94
CA MET A 8 19.35 8.46 -4.26
C MET A 8 19.91 9.88 -4.10
N PRO A 9 21.19 10.08 -3.74
CA PRO A 9 21.83 11.38 -3.81
C PRO A 9 21.80 11.99 -5.22
N ALA A 10 22.11 11.21 -6.27
CA ALA A 10 22.13 11.69 -7.65
C ALA A 10 20.73 12.13 -8.12
N LEU A 11 19.69 11.33 -7.84
CA LEU A 11 18.31 11.72 -8.10
C LEU A 11 17.97 13.02 -7.36
N LYS A 12 18.31 13.12 -6.06
CA LYS A 12 18.05 14.31 -5.24
C LYS A 12 18.72 15.57 -5.80
N GLU A 13 19.88 15.46 -6.43
CA GLU A 13 20.61 16.58 -7.05
C GLU A 13 19.98 17.01 -8.39
N LYS A 14 19.40 16.07 -9.15
CA LYS A 14 18.86 16.33 -10.48
C LYS A 14 17.37 16.65 -10.51
N LEU A 15 16.63 16.48 -9.42
CA LEU A 15 15.22 16.87 -9.31
C LEU A 15 15.01 18.37 -9.57
N GLY A 16 14.02 18.70 -10.40
CA GLY A 16 13.71 20.08 -10.80
C GLY A 16 14.67 20.68 -11.83
N THR A 17 15.60 19.89 -12.37
CA THR A 17 16.56 20.31 -13.40
C THR A 17 16.19 19.75 -14.77
N SER A 18 16.86 20.21 -15.84
CA SER A 18 16.69 19.64 -17.19
C SER A 18 17.05 18.15 -17.27
N ASP A 19 17.86 17.65 -16.34
CA ASP A 19 18.37 16.29 -16.33
C ASP A 19 17.48 15.34 -15.53
N GLU A 20 16.42 15.83 -14.86
CA GLU A 20 15.56 15.05 -13.97
C GLU A 20 15.04 13.78 -14.64
N GLN A 21 14.52 13.91 -15.86
CA GLN A 21 13.93 12.79 -16.59
C GLN A 21 14.97 11.72 -16.95
N GLN A 22 16.17 12.13 -17.33
CA GLN A 22 17.25 11.20 -17.63
C GLN A 22 17.72 10.49 -16.35
N GLU A 23 17.81 11.21 -15.24
CA GLU A 23 18.22 10.62 -13.97
C GLU A 23 17.17 9.65 -13.41
N MET A 24 15.88 9.94 -13.60
CA MET A 24 14.80 9.00 -13.27
C MET A 24 14.91 7.69 -14.08
N LEU A 25 15.24 7.77 -15.38
CA LEU A 25 15.45 6.59 -16.21
C LEU A 25 16.67 5.78 -15.75
N ASN A 26 17.76 6.46 -15.37
CA ASN A 26 18.94 5.82 -14.81
C ASN A 26 18.59 5.10 -13.50
N CYS A 27 17.87 5.76 -12.60
CA CYS A 27 17.39 5.17 -11.35
C CYS A 27 16.53 3.93 -11.62
N GLN A 28 15.59 4.02 -12.55
CA GLN A 28 14.75 2.89 -12.95
C GLN A 28 15.58 1.69 -13.42
N ALA A 29 16.60 1.91 -14.26
CA ALA A 29 17.46 0.81 -14.74
C ALA A 29 18.21 0.15 -13.57
N VAL A 30 18.71 0.95 -12.63
CA VAL A 30 19.41 0.46 -11.44
C VAL A 30 18.46 -0.33 -10.54
N ILE A 31 17.32 0.23 -10.11
CA ILE A 31 16.42 -0.45 -9.16
C ILE A 31 15.86 -1.78 -9.70
N LEU A 32 15.66 -1.89 -11.02
CA LEU A 32 15.12 -3.11 -11.65
C LEU A 32 16.18 -4.18 -11.87
N SER A 33 17.47 -3.83 -11.78
CA SER A 33 18.59 -4.78 -11.88
C SER A 33 18.95 -5.46 -10.55
N VAL A 34 18.28 -5.09 -9.46
CA VAL A 34 18.64 -5.51 -8.11
C VAL A 34 17.89 -6.77 -7.74
N GLU A 35 18.65 -7.81 -7.47
CA GLU A 35 18.12 -9.15 -7.17
C GLU A 35 18.42 -9.58 -5.74
N ASP A 36 19.50 -9.08 -5.11
CA ASP A 36 19.91 -9.47 -3.77
C ASP A 36 19.13 -8.74 -2.66
N ASP A 37 18.81 -9.47 -1.59
CA ASP A 37 18.02 -8.98 -0.45
C ASP A 37 18.59 -7.70 0.20
N ALA A 38 19.91 -7.60 0.32
CA ALA A 38 20.54 -6.41 0.91
C ALA A 38 20.31 -5.16 0.06
N GLY A 39 20.47 -5.27 -1.26
CA GLY A 39 20.18 -4.20 -2.21
C GLY A 39 18.69 -3.84 -2.22
N GLN A 40 17.81 -4.84 -2.22
CA GLN A 40 16.36 -4.59 -2.15
C GLN A 40 15.99 -3.80 -0.89
N ARG A 41 16.50 -4.21 0.27
CA ARG A 41 16.27 -3.51 1.54
C ARG A 41 16.72 -2.05 1.46
N ILE A 42 17.93 -1.78 0.98
CA ILE A 42 18.48 -0.42 0.88
C ILE A 42 17.59 0.46 -0.02
N ILE A 43 17.21 -0.03 -1.21
CA ILE A 43 16.35 0.74 -2.12
C ILE A 43 15.00 1.04 -1.49
N ILE A 44 14.37 0.03 -0.89
CA ILE A 44 13.04 0.17 -0.31
C ILE A 44 13.07 1.16 0.86
N GLU A 45 14.03 1.03 1.77
CA GLU A 45 14.18 1.92 2.91
C GLU A 45 14.47 3.37 2.47
N ASP A 46 15.42 3.57 1.56
CA ASP A 46 15.78 4.91 1.09
C ASP A 46 14.64 5.60 0.33
N LEU A 47 13.89 4.84 -0.49
CA LEU A 47 12.74 5.37 -1.20
C LEU A 47 11.60 5.71 -0.23
N LEU A 48 11.29 4.82 0.72
CA LEU A 48 10.27 5.06 1.74
C LEU A 48 10.64 6.21 2.69
N ASP A 49 11.93 6.45 2.93
CA ASP A 49 12.38 7.65 3.65
C ASP A 49 12.24 8.90 2.79
N THR A 50 12.60 8.82 1.51
CA THR A 50 12.51 9.97 0.59
C THR A 50 11.06 10.42 0.35
N THR A 51 10.09 9.52 0.41
CA THR A 51 8.67 9.88 0.37
C THR A 51 8.19 10.67 1.60
N ARG A 52 9.02 10.86 2.63
CA ARG A 52 8.74 11.72 3.79
C ARG A 52 9.34 13.12 3.67
N SER A 53 9.96 13.44 2.53
CA SER A 53 10.60 14.74 2.32
C SER A 53 9.60 15.90 2.37
N ALA A 54 10.02 17.05 2.90
CA ALA A 54 9.24 18.28 2.82
C ALA A 54 9.02 18.74 1.36
N GLU A 55 9.95 18.41 0.47
CA GLU A 55 9.88 18.77 -0.95
C GLU A 55 8.94 17.82 -1.72
N VAL A 56 7.92 18.41 -2.34
CA VAL A 56 6.90 17.66 -3.11
C VAL A 56 7.53 16.86 -4.25
N GLY A 57 8.47 17.47 -5.00
CA GLY A 57 9.13 16.79 -6.13
C GLY A 57 9.89 15.53 -5.71
N ARG A 58 10.55 15.55 -4.55
CA ARG A 58 11.22 14.37 -3.97
C ARG A 58 10.22 13.25 -3.63
N ARG A 59 9.10 13.61 -3.00
CA ARG A 59 8.06 12.63 -2.68
C ARG A 59 7.46 12.00 -3.94
N GLN A 60 7.20 12.82 -4.97
CA GLN A 60 6.68 12.36 -6.26
C GLN A 60 7.65 11.39 -6.93
N ALA A 61 8.91 11.76 -7.08
CA ALA A 61 9.91 10.92 -7.72
C ALA A 61 10.10 9.59 -6.99
N ALA A 62 10.17 9.61 -5.66
CA ALA A 62 10.27 8.39 -4.86
C ALA A 62 9.03 7.50 -4.99
N ALA A 63 7.82 8.07 -5.00
CA ALA A 63 6.59 7.32 -5.19
C ALA A 63 6.51 6.67 -6.59
N VAL A 64 6.91 7.39 -7.64
CA VAL A 64 7.01 6.86 -9.01
C VAL A 64 8.00 5.69 -9.07
N ILE A 65 9.19 5.84 -8.49
CA ILE A 65 10.21 4.80 -8.51
C ILE A 65 9.77 3.58 -7.69
N LEU A 66 9.12 3.76 -6.53
CA LEU A 66 8.54 2.67 -5.74
C LEU A 66 7.48 1.91 -6.53
N ASN A 67 6.58 2.61 -7.22
CA ASN A 67 5.58 1.98 -8.07
C ASN A 67 6.25 1.17 -9.19
N ILE A 68 7.21 1.77 -9.90
CA ILE A 68 7.96 1.09 -10.94
C ILE A 68 8.62 -0.18 -10.40
N TYR A 69 9.27 -0.12 -9.24
CA TYR A 69 9.88 -1.27 -8.59
C TYR A 69 8.84 -2.36 -8.32
N CYS A 70 7.78 -2.04 -7.56
CA CYS A 70 6.74 -3.01 -7.17
C CYS A 70 6.06 -3.64 -8.39
N SER A 71 5.81 -2.85 -9.43
CA SER A 71 5.11 -3.26 -10.64
C SER A 71 5.99 -4.10 -11.57
N LYS A 72 7.24 -3.67 -11.82
CA LYS A 72 8.07 -4.19 -12.92
C LYS A 72 9.24 -5.06 -12.50
N THR A 73 9.65 -5.05 -11.23
CA THR A 73 10.76 -5.92 -10.80
C THR A 73 10.40 -7.40 -10.98
N LYS A 74 11.41 -8.18 -11.34
CA LYS A 74 11.36 -9.65 -11.40
C LYS A 74 11.89 -10.30 -10.12
N ALA A 75 12.54 -9.52 -9.26
CA ALA A 75 13.08 -10.00 -8.01
C ALA A 75 11.94 -10.34 -7.04
N ASP A 76 12.15 -11.37 -6.24
CA ASP A 76 11.27 -11.69 -5.13
C ASP A 76 11.59 -10.77 -3.94
N TYR A 77 10.63 -9.91 -3.59
CA TYR A 77 10.70 -8.97 -2.48
C TYR A 77 9.74 -9.34 -1.33
N THR A 78 9.34 -10.62 -1.25
CA THR A 78 8.42 -11.12 -0.21
C THR A 78 8.87 -10.74 1.20
N ALA A 79 10.18 -10.79 1.47
CA ALA A 79 10.77 -10.40 2.76
C ALA A 79 10.51 -8.93 3.15
N HIS A 80 10.20 -8.06 2.18
CA HIS A 80 10.01 -6.63 2.37
C HIS A 80 8.55 -6.18 2.25
N LEU A 81 7.61 -7.09 1.98
CA LEU A 81 6.20 -6.78 1.75
C LEU A 81 5.57 -5.97 2.88
N ARG A 82 5.82 -6.35 4.14
CA ARG A 82 5.28 -5.65 5.31
C ARG A 82 5.72 -4.17 5.33
N ASN A 83 7.00 -3.91 5.06
CA ASN A 83 7.54 -2.55 5.07
C ASN A 83 6.98 -1.73 3.88
N LEU A 84 6.92 -2.34 2.69
CA LEU A 84 6.35 -1.71 1.50
C LEU A 84 4.87 -1.35 1.72
N VAL A 85 4.04 -2.30 2.16
CA VAL A 85 2.62 -2.07 2.39
C VAL A 85 2.39 -0.99 3.44
N SER A 86 3.08 -1.03 4.59
CA SER A 86 2.97 0.00 5.62
C SER A 86 3.40 1.37 5.10
N GLY A 87 4.52 1.43 4.39
CA GLY A 87 5.04 2.65 3.78
C GLY A 87 4.06 3.26 2.77
N LEU A 88 3.51 2.44 1.87
CA LEU A 88 2.57 2.87 0.84
C LEU A 88 1.22 3.33 1.41
N ILE A 89 0.71 2.64 2.44
CA ILE A 89 -0.52 3.05 3.13
C ILE A 89 -0.35 4.43 3.78
N ARG A 90 0.80 4.71 4.39
CA ARG A 90 1.09 6.04 4.98
C ARG A 90 1.00 7.17 3.94
N LEU A 91 1.38 6.90 2.69
CA LEU A 91 1.31 7.89 1.61
C LEU A 91 -0.12 8.24 1.21
N PHE A 92 -1.13 7.52 1.69
CA PHE A 92 -2.53 7.84 1.40
C PHE A 92 -3.01 9.13 2.09
N ASN A 93 -2.22 9.68 3.01
CA ASN A 93 -2.44 11.02 3.58
C ASN A 93 -1.65 12.14 2.85
N ASP A 94 -0.91 11.84 1.77
CA ASP A 94 -0.22 12.91 1.03
C ASP A 94 -1.23 13.88 0.39
N THR A 95 -0.82 15.15 0.28
CA THR A 95 -1.62 16.21 -0.35
C THR A 95 -1.42 16.27 -1.87
N ASN A 96 -0.37 15.66 -2.38
CA ASN A 96 -0.05 15.63 -3.80
C ASN A 96 -0.71 14.45 -4.51
N ALA A 97 -1.47 14.74 -5.57
CA ALA A 97 -2.22 13.74 -6.32
C ALA A 97 -1.33 12.69 -7.01
N VAL A 98 -0.10 13.03 -7.43
CA VAL A 98 0.82 12.06 -8.03
C VAL A 98 1.28 11.06 -6.98
N VAL A 99 1.69 11.53 -5.79
CA VAL A 99 2.09 10.64 -4.68
C VAL A 99 0.95 9.68 -4.30
N LEU A 100 -0.28 10.18 -4.22
CA LEU A 100 -1.47 9.36 -3.96
C LEU A 100 -1.69 8.30 -5.04
N ASN A 101 -1.59 8.67 -6.32
CA ASN A 101 -1.84 7.73 -7.42
C ASN A 101 -0.76 6.67 -7.56
N GLU A 102 0.52 7.07 -7.45
CA GLU A 102 1.65 6.17 -7.57
C GLU A 102 1.71 5.19 -6.40
N SER A 103 1.47 5.66 -5.17
CA SER A 103 1.41 4.78 -4.01
C SER A 103 0.26 3.79 -4.10
N TRP A 104 -0.90 4.23 -4.60
CA TRP A 104 -2.04 3.35 -4.87
C TRP A 104 -1.71 2.29 -5.93
N ASP A 105 -1.08 2.69 -7.05
CA ASP A 105 -0.73 1.78 -8.13
C ASP A 105 0.31 0.75 -7.68
N ALA A 106 1.30 1.17 -6.89
CA ALA A 106 2.28 0.29 -6.26
C ALA A 106 1.60 -0.76 -5.37
N LEU A 107 0.68 -0.32 -4.49
CA LEU A 107 -0.02 -1.21 -3.56
C LEU A 107 -0.94 -2.20 -4.30
N ASN A 108 -1.62 -1.73 -5.36
CA ASN A 108 -2.42 -2.58 -6.23
C ASN A 108 -1.56 -3.62 -6.97
N ALA A 109 -0.35 -3.24 -7.41
CA ALA A 109 0.59 -4.17 -8.04
C ALA A 109 1.06 -5.24 -7.07
N ILE A 110 1.36 -4.87 -5.82
CA ILE A 110 1.67 -5.82 -4.74
C ILE A 110 0.47 -6.75 -4.51
N SER A 111 -0.72 -6.20 -4.27
CA SER A 111 -1.91 -7.00 -3.93
C SER A 111 -2.26 -8.04 -4.98
N LYS A 112 -1.98 -7.77 -6.27
CA LYS A 112 -2.22 -8.72 -7.37
C LYS A 112 -1.23 -9.88 -7.42
N LYS A 113 -0.05 -9.73 -6.81
CA LYS A 113 1.02 -10.74 -6.79
C LYS A 113 0.95 -11.66 -5.56
N LEU A 114 0.24 -11.25 -4.51
CA LEU A 114 0.15 -12.01 -3.26
C LEU A 114 -0.76 -13.24 -3.42
N ASP A 115 -0.26 -14.38 -2.95
CA ASP A 115 -1.08 -15.56 -2.70
C ASP A 115 -1.94 -15.40 -1.41
N ALA A 116 -2.89 -16.30 -1.21
CA ALA A 116 -3.80 -16.24 -0.06
C ALA A 116 -3.03 -16.23 1.29
N GLY A 117 -1.99 -17.06 1.42
CA GLY A 117 -1.19 -17.11 2.64
C GLY A 117 -0.50 -15.78 2.98
N SER A 118 0.09 -15.13 1.98
CA SER A 118 0.75 -13.83 2.14
C SER A 118 -0.25 -12.72 2.44
N GLN A 119 -1.45 -12.75 1.82
CA GLN A 119 -2.53 -11.82 2.13
C GLN A 119 -2.97 -11.93 3.59
N LEU A 120 -3.17 -13.16 4.08
CA LEU A 120 -3.54 -13.44 5.47
C LEU A 120 -2.47 -13.00 6.47
N ALA A 121 -1.19 -13.16 6.12
CA ALA A 121 -0.06 -12.76 6.96
C ALA A 121 0.06 -11.24 7.15
N LEU A 122 -0.55 -10.44 6.27
CA LEU A 122 -0.49 -8.97 6.32
C LEU A 122 -1.69 -8.33 7.05
N ILE A 123 -2.71 -9.09 7.44
CA ILE A 123 -3.97 -8.53 7.97
C ILE A 123 -3.75 -7.65 9.20
N ASP A 124 -3.02 -8.13 10.19
CA ASP A 124 -2.83 -7.42 11.46
C ASP A 124 -2.05 -6.11 11.25
N ASP A 125 -1.02 -6.15 10.40
CA ASP A 125 -0.21 -4.99 10.06
C ASP A 125 -1.00 -3.99 9.23
N LEU A 126 -1.76 -4.46 8.24
CA LEU A 126 -2.62 -3.62 7.42
C LEU A 126 -3.70 -2.94 8.27
N HIS A 127 -4.33 -3.65 9.21
CA HIS A 127 -5.29 -3.06 10.14
C HIS A 127 -4.64 -1.95 10.98
N ARG A 128 -3.46 -2.22 11.54
CA ARG A 128 -2.69 -1.25 12.32
C ARG A 128 -2.37 -0.01 11.50
N ASP A 129 -1.89 -0.17 10.27
CA ASP A 129 -1.52 0.93 9.38
C ASP A 129 -2.73 1.77 8.96
N ILE A 130 -3.87 1.13 8.65
CA ILE A 130 -5.13 1.83 8.36
C ILE A 130 -5.57 2.68 9.56
N ARG A 131 -5.44 2.14 10.79
CA ARG A 131 -5.76 2.89 12.01
C ARG A 131 -4.84 4.09 12.20
N ILE A 132 -3.53 3.93 11.97
CA ILE A 132 -2.56 5.02 12.08
C ILE A 132 -2.90 6.12 11.06
N VAL A 133 -3.05 5.76 9.79
CA VAL A 133 -3.37 6.71 8.71
C VAL A 133 -4.72 7.38 8.93
N GLY A 134 -5.71 6.67 9.45
CA GLY A 134 -6.99 7.25 9.83
C GLY A 134 -6.89 8.28 10.96
N ASN A 135 -6.03 8.03 11.96
CA ASN A 135 -5.79 8.98 13.05
C ASN A 135 -5.00 10.21 12.60
N ASP A 136 -4.07 10.02 11.67
CA ASP A 136 -3.22 11.09 11.13
C ASP A 136 -3.90 11.90 10.01
N ALA A 137 -5.12 11.51 9.60
CA ALA A 137 -5.86 12.20 8.55
C ALA A 137 -6.23 13.63 9.01
N ALA A 138 -5.94 14.62 8.18
CA ALA A 138 -6.26 16.02 8.46
C ALA A 138 -7.78 16.32 8.43
N GLY A 139 -8.58 15.42 7.87
CA GLY A 139 -10.03 15.56 7.75
C GLY A 139 -10.74 14.24 8.04
N GLU A 140 -12.03 14.18 7.70
CA GLU A 140 -12.87 13.00 7.95
C GLU A 140 -12.42 11.75 7.19
N HIS A 141 -11.86 11.94 6.00
CA HIS A 141 -11.49 10.86 5.10
C HIS A 141 -9.98 10.85 4.81
N VAL A 142 -9.46 9.66 4.52
CA VAL A 142 -8.09 9.48 4.02
C VAL A 142 -8.09 9.73 2.50
N PRO A 143 -7.32 10.72 1.99
CA PRO A 143 -7.32 11.08 0.57
C PRO A 143 -7.08 9.91 -0.38
N GLY A 144 -6.14 9.01 -0.07
CA GLY A 144 -5.81 7.85 -0.89
C GLY A 144 -6.94 6.81 -1.00
N PHE A 145 -7.82 6.71 0.00
CA PHE A 145 -9.04 5.90 -0.10
C PHE A 145 -10.13 6.57 -0.94
N CYS A 146 -10.02 7.87 -1.18
CA CYS A 146 -11.00 8.66 -1.92
C CYS A 146 -10.59 8.95 -3.37
N ILE A 147 -9.54 8.31 -3.88
CA ILE A 147 -9.10 8.51 -5.27
C ILE A 147 -10.23 8.08 -6.23
N PRO A 148 -10.72 8.95 -7.12
CA PRO A 148 -11.82 8.62 -8.02
C PRO A 148 -11.53 7.35 -8.84
N LYS A 149 -12.53 6.45 -8.93
CA LYS A 149 -12.47 5.15 -9.64
C LYS A 149 -11.51 4.09 -9.07
N LYS A 150 -10.53 4.48 -8.26
CA LYS A 150 -9.56 3.60 -7.62
C LYS A 150 -9.99 3.23 -6.20
N GLY A 151 -10.27 4.24 -5.39
CA GLY A 151 -10.72 4.12 -4.01
C GLY A 151 -9.94 3.08 -3.20
N VAL A 152 -10.67 2.25 -2.47
CA VAL A 152 -10.10 1.23 -1.57
C VAL A 152 -9.72 -0.08 -2.27
N THR A 153 -9.84 -0.15 -3.61
CA THR A 153 -9.71 -1.42 -4.34
C THR A 153 -8.30 -2.01 -4.36
N SER A 154 -7.26 -1.24 -4.01
CA SER A 154 -5.88 -1.72 -3.84
C SER A 154 -5.67 -2.61 -2.62
N ILE A 155 -6.50 -2.48 -1.57
CA ILE A 155 -6.37 -3.25 -0.33
C ILE A 155 -7.53 -4.21 -0.07
N LEU A 156 -8.64 -4.00 -0.77
CA LEU A 156 -9.82 -4.84 -0.62
C LEU A 156 -9.56 -6.34 -0.81
N PRO A 157 -8.74 -6.81 -1.78
CA PRO A 157 -8.48 -8.23 -1.94
C PRO A 157 -7.91 -8.86 -0.66
N MET A 158 -6.90 -8.22 -0.06
CA MET A 158 -6.28 -8.68 1.19
C MET A 158 -7.31 -8.77 2.33
N LEU A 159 -8.08 -7.70 2.55
CA LEU A 159 -9.07 -7.67 3.63
C LEU A 159 -10.22 -8.67 3.41
N ARG A 160 -10.64 -8.87 2.16
CA ARG A 160 -11.67 -9.87 1.82
C ARG A 160 -11.18 -11.29 2.07
N GLU A 161 -9.93 -11.58 1.73
CA GLU A 161 -9.32 -12.89 2.01
C GLU A 161 -9.31 -13.14 3.53
N GLY A 162 -8.82 -12.18 4.32
CA GLY A 162 -8.85 -12.24 5.79
C GLY A 162 -10.24 -12.53 6.35
N VAL A 163 -11.27 -11.89 5.81
CA VAL A 163 -12.66 -12.08 6.23
C VAL A 163 -13.21 -13.47 5.88
N LEU A 164 -12.87 -14.01 4.70
CA LEU A 164 -13.49 -15.23 4.18
C LEU A 164 -12.76 -16.49 4.64
N THR A 165 -11.42 -16.48 4.63
CA THR A 165 -10.58 -17.67 4.77
C THR A 165 -9.67 -17.64 6.00
N GLY A 166 -9.50 -16.47 6.63
CA GLY A 166 -8.70 -16.32 7.84
C GLY A 166 -9.18 -17.18 9.01
N ASN A 167 -8.30 -17.38 10.00
CA ASN A 167 -8.68 -17.95 11.29
C ASN A 167 -9.58 -16.98 12.09
N SER A 168 -10.04 -17.39 13.29
CA SER A 168 -10.97 -16.57 14.09
C SER A 168 -10.45 -15.15 14.33
N ASP A 169 -9.17 -15.01 14.66
CA ASP A 169 -8.56 -13.72 14.97
C ASP A 169 -8.37 -12.88 13.71
N GLN A 170 -7.86 -13.47 12.64
CA GLN A 170 -7.69 -12.81 11.34
C GLN A 170 -9.02 -12.33 10.76
N LYS A 171 -10.10 -13.10 10.90
CA LYS A 171 -11.44 -12.69 10.48
C LYS A 171 -11.91 -11.46 11.23
N GLU A 172 -11.67 -11.41 12.54
CA GLU A 172 -12.03 -10.27 13.37
C GLU A 172 -11.21 -9.02 12.98
N GLU A 173 -9.89 -9.15 12.86
CA GLU A 173 -9.02 -8.03 12.51
C GLU A 173 -9.30 -7.50 11.10
N ALA A 174 -9.53 -8.39 10.12
CA ALA A 174 -9.93 -8.00 8.77
C ALA A 174 -11.29 -7.28 8.74
N ALA A 175 -12.26 -7.73 9.55
CA ALA A 175 -13.57 -7.09 9.66
C ALA A 175 -13.46 -5.69 10.31
N LYS A 176 -12.65 -5.53 11.36
CA LYS A 176 -12.37 -4.22 11.98
C LYS A 176 -11.69 -3.28 10.98
N ALA A 177 -10.69 -3.77 10.26
CA ALA A 177 -10.01 -3.00 9.22
C ALA A 177 -10.98 -2.55 8.12
N LEU A 178 -11.86 -3.42 7.62
CA LEU A 178 -12.91 -3.02 6.68
C LEU A 178 -13.84 -1.95 7.25
N GLY A 179 -14.24 -2.06 8.51
CA GLY A 179 -15.03 -1.05 9.19
C GLY A 179 -14.35 0.32 9.22
N LEU A 180 -13.04 0.36 9.52
CA LEU A 180 -12.25 1.58 9.46
C LEU A 180 -12.15 2.13 8.04
N VAL A 181 -11.87 1.27 7.05
CA VAL A 181 -11.81 1.68 5.64
C VAL A 181 -13.12 2.32 5.19
N ILE A 182 -14.27 1.72 5.52
CA ILE A 182 -15.60 2.30 5.21
C ILE A 182 -15.73 3.68 5.85
N LYS A 183 -15.37 3.83 7.13
CA LYS A 183 -15.46 5.10 7.85
C LYS A 183 -14.54 6.19 7.27
N LEU A 184 -13.35 5.80 6.81
CA LEU A 184 -12.31 6.69 6.31
C LEU A 184 -12.44 6.98 4.80
N THR A 185 -13.49 6.48 4.15
CA THR A 185 -13.71 6.63 2.71
C THR A 185 -15.00 7.39 2.45
N SER A 186 -14.95 8.36 1.54
CA SER A 186 -16.15 9.08 1.11
C SER A 186 -17.17 8.15 0.46
N ALA A 187 -18.46 8.46 0.62
CA ALA A 187 -19.54 7.65 0.05
C ALA A 187 -19.43 7.49 -1.49
N GLU A 188 -18.97 8.53 -2.19
CA GLU A 188 -18.75 8.50 -3.64
C GLU A 188 -17.67 7.49 -4.03
N ALA A 189 -16.52 7.51 -3.35
CA ALA A 189 -15.41 6.60 -3.62
C ALA A 189 -15.71 5.16 -3.18
N LEU A 190 -16.58 4.96 -2.17
CA LEU A 190 -16.95 3.65 -1.66
C LEU A 190 -17.99 2.95 -2.55
N LYS A 191 -18.85 3.70 -3.25
CA LYS A 191 -19.99 3.18 -4.02
C LYS A 191 -19.65 2.00 -4.95
N PRO A 192 -18.55 2.00 -5.72
CA PRO A 192 -18.20 0.86 -6.59
C PRO A 192 -17.82 -0.42 -5.82
N SER A 193 -17.44 -0.27 -4.55
CA SER A 193 -16.90 -1.34 -3.71
C SER A 193 -17.91 -1.93 -2.74
N VAL A 194 -19.09 -1.32 -2.56
CA VAL A 194 -20.08 -1.72 -1.54
C VAL A 194 -20.44 -3.20 -1.64
N VAL A 195 -20.81 -3.69 -2.84
CA VAL A 195 -21.19 -5.11 -3.02
C VAL A 195 -20.06 -6.06 -2.62
N ASN A 196 -18.82 -5.68 -2.95
CA ASN A 196 -17.61 -6.45 -2.65
C ASN A 196 -17.25 -6.47 -1.15
N ILE A 197 -17.77 -5.52 -0.37
CA ILE A 197 -17.52 -5.39 1.07
C ILE A 197 -18.68 -5.99 1.87
N THR A 198 -19.93 -5.65 1.51
CA THR A 198 -21.13 -6.02 2.28
C THR A 198 -21.35 -7.53 2.33
N GLY A 199 -21.17 -8.24 1.22
CA GLY A 199 -21.35 -9.70 1.18
C GLY A 199 -20.45 -10.45 2.18
N PRO A 200 -19.12 -10.23 2.14
CA PRO A 200 -18.20 -10.82 3.12
C PRO A 200 -18.51 -10.46 4.58
N LEU A 201 -18.90 -9.21 4.88
CA LEU A 201 -19.25 -8.81 6.24
C LEU A 201 -20.54 -9.49 6.76
N ILE A 202 -21.58 -9.60 5.92
CA ILE A 202 -22.81 -10.34 6.26
C ILE A 202 -22.48 -11.80 6.59
N ARG A 203 -21.58 -12.42 5.82
CA ARG A 203 -21.16 -13.81 6.05
C ARG A 203 -20.52 -13.98 7.43
N ILE A 204 -19.59 -13.10 7.83
CA ILE A 204 -18.99 -13.14 9.17
C ILE A 204 -20.04 -12.98 10.27
N LEU A 205 -20.99 -12.06 10.10
CA LEU A 205 -22.05 -11.87 11.10
C LEU A 205 -22.84 -13.18 11.27
N GLY A 206 -23.24 -13.83 10.17
CA GLY A 206 -23.89 -15.14 10.20
C GLY A 206 -23.05 -16.24 10.85
N ASP A 207 -21.75 -16.28 10.57
CA ASP A 207 -20.80 -17.23 11.18
C ASP A 207 -20.68 -17.01 12.71
N ARG A 208 -20.62 -15.76 13.18
CA ARG A 208 -20.58 -15.42 14.62
C ARG A 208 -21.84 -15.88 15.36
N PHE A 209 -23.02 -15.67 14.78
CA PHE A 209 -24.27 -16.18 15.37
C PHE A 209 -24.27 -17.70 15.43
N SER A 210 -23.78 -18.37 14.38
CA SER A 210 -23.68 -19.84 14.34
C SER A 210 -22.63 -20.38 15.32
N TRP A 211 -21.53 -19.65 15.55
CA TRP A 211 -20.54 -19.99 16.57
C TRP A 211 -21.11 -19.91 17.97
N ASN A 212 -21.76 -18.79 18.33
CA ASN A 212 -22.35 -18.62 19.66
C ASN A 212 -23.41 -19.69 19.99
N VAL A 213 -24.13 -20.20 18.97
CA VAL A 213 -25.12 -21.28 19.15
C VAL A 213 -24.46 -22.66 19.34
N LYS A 214 -23.20 -22.84 18.91
CA LYS A 214 -22.45 -24.10 19.11
C LYS A 214 -21.70 -24.18 20.45
N VAL A 215 -21.72 -23.12 21.27
CA VAL A 215 -21.08 -23.07 22.59
C VAL A 215 -22.09 -23.07 23.76
N ALA A 216 -23.34 -23.47 23.50
CA ALA A 216 -24.40 -23.61 24.51
C ALA A 216 -24.79 -25.07 24.72
#